data_AF-A0A6N2SUP2-F1
#
_entry.id   AF-A0A6N2SUP2-F1
#
_cell.length_a   1.000
_cell.length_b   1.000
_cell.length_c   1.000
_cell.angle_alpha   90.00
_cell.angle_beta   90.00
_cell.angle_gamma   90.00
#
_symmetry.space_group_name_H-M   'P 1'
#
loop_
_entity.id
_entity.type
_entity.pdbx_description
1 polymer ?
#
loop_
_entity_poly.entity_id
_entity_poly.type
_entity_poly.pdbx_seq_one_letter_code
_entity_poly.pdbx_strand_id
1 'polypeptide(L)'
;MIIINSTKIKYLKVMDKLYEVRDISFYYQTIRAVETDLNLDDAPIEEVFDIFDFKDMKVTLINKKGQGKLIDFNEFVKNHKMKSDFH
;
A
#
# COMPACT_ATOMS: atom_id res chain seq x y z
N MET A 1 -16.88 -13.38 7.30
CA MET A 1 -17.03 -12.94 5.90
C MET A 1 -15.63 -12.68 5.38
N ILE A 2 -15.11 -13.52 4.49
CA ILE A 2 -13.80 -13.31 3.86
C ILE A 2 -14.03 -12.25 2.78
N ILE A 3 -13.41 -11.08 2.91
CA ILE A 3 -13.49 -10.02 1.91
C ILE A 3 -12.33 -10.26 0.94
N ILE A 4 -12.59 -11.00 -0.13
CA ILE A 4 -11.60 -11.22 -1.19
C ILE A 4 -11.52 -9.91 -1.99
N ASN A 5 -10.32 -9.33 -2.15
CA ASN A 5 -10.14 -8.18 -3.03
C ASN A 5 -10.41 -8.60 -4.49
N SER A 6 -11.59 -8.25 -5.01
CA SER A 6 -12.01 -8.48 -6.41
C SER A 6 -11.63 -7.33 -7.35
N THR A 7 -10.88 -6.34 -6.87
CA THR A 7 -10.40 -5.21 -7.66
C THR A 7 -9.07 -5.55 -8.36
N LYS A 8 -8.65 -4.71 -9.32
CA LYS A 8 -7.30 -4.77 -9.89
C LYS A 8 -6.21 -4.30 -8.93
N ILE A 9 -6.56 -3.72 -7.78
CA ILE A 9 -5.59 -3.21 -6.79
C ILE A 9 -5.06 -4.41 -6.00
N LYS A 10 -4.08 -5.13 -6.57
CA LYS A 10 -3.48 -6.31 -5.94
C LYS A 10 -2.23 -5.97 -5.16
N TYR A 11 -1.45 -5.00 -5.63
CA TYR A 11 -0.20 -4.61 -5.00
C TYR A 11 -0.11 -3.11 -4.78
N LEU A 12 0.47 -2.74 -3.64
CA LEU A 12 0.94 -1.38 -3.37
C LEU A 12 2.45 -1.34 -3.55
N LYS A 13 2.91 -0.45 -4.43
CA LYS A 13 4.29 -0.03 -4.49
C LYS A 13 4.56 0.98 -3.38
N VAL A 14 5.51 0.65 -2.53
CA VAL A 14 5.98 1.50 -1.44
C VAL A 14 7.48 1.66 -1.63
N MET A 15 7.90 2.78 -2.20
CA MET A 15 9.30 2.97 -2.63
C MET A 15 9.72 1.91 -3.65
N ASP A 16 10.68 1.07 -3.26
CA ASP A 16 11.27 -0.04 -4.00
C ASP A 16 10.63 -1.40 -3.61
N LYS A 17 9.62 -1.40 -2.74
CA LYS A 17 8.99 -2.63 -2.21
C LYS A 17 7.57 -2.80 -2.70
N LEU A 18 7.16 -4.07 -2.85
CA LEU A 18 5.78 -4.46 -3.11
C LEU A 18 5.11 -5.05 -1.87
N TYR A 19 3.87 -4.60 -1.63
CA TYR A 19 2.98 -5.12 -0.61
C TYR A 19 1.71 -5.67 -1.27
N GLU A 20 1.36 -6.93 -1.01
CA GLU A 20 0.14 -7.55 -1.50
C GLU A 20 -1.07 -7.09 -0.67
N VAL A 21 -2.08 -6.54 -1.32
CA VAL A 21 -3.33 -6.10 -0.69
C VAL A 21 -4.14 -7.32 -0.27
N ARG A 22 -4.30 -7.48 1.05
CA ARG A 22 -5.11 -8.55 1.64
C ARG A 22 -6.56 -8.13 1.80
N ASP A 23 -6.77 -6.90 2.24
CA ASP A 23 -8.10 -6.35 2.48
C ASP A 23 -8.19 -4.92 1.98
N ILE A 24 -9.29 -4.59 1.33
CA ILE A 24 -9.66 -3.22 0.95
C ILE A 24 -11.14 -2.99 1.28
N SER A 25 -11.44 -1.85 1.90
CA SER A 25 -12.81 -1.40 2.12
C SER A 25 -12.95 0.06 1.70
N PHE A 26 -13.73 0.30 0.66
CA PHE A 26 -14.10 1.65 0.24
C PHE A 26 -15.07 2.32 1.22
N TYR A 27 -15.94 1.53 1.87
CA TYR A 27 -16.88 2.05 2.88
C TYR A 27 -16.15 2.55 4.13
N TYR A 28 -15.18 1.77 4.65
CA TYR A 28 -14.40 2.17 5.83
C TYR A 28 -13.14 2.98 5.48
N GLN A 29 -12.86 3.18 4.19
CA GLN A 29 -11.66 3.81 3.67
C GLN A 29 -10.38 3.19 4.26
N THR A 30 -10.28 1.86 4.23
CA THR A 30 -9.13 1.11 4.78
C THR A 30 -8.48 0.24 3.71
N ILE A 31 -7.15 0.12 3.80
CA ILE A 31 -6.36 -0.87 3.05
C ILE A 31 -5.41 -1.56 4.01
N ARG A 32 -5.29 -2.89 3.91
CA ARG A 32 -4.27 -3.68 4.58
C ARG A 32 -3.45 -4.44 3.55
N ALA A 33 -2.15 -4.23 3.55
CA ALA A 33 -1.24 -4.88 2.62
C ALA A 33 -0.06 -5.51 3.35
N VAL A 34 0.42 -6.66 2.88
CA VAL A 34 1.50 -7.45 3.48
C VAL A 34 2.73 -7.42 2.58
N GLU A 35 3.90 -7.13 3.16
CA GLU A 35 5.18 -7.09 2.45
C GLU A 35 5.46 -8.42 1.76
N THR A 36 5.88 -8.35 0.50
CA THR A 36 6.17 -9.54 -0.33
C THR A 36 7.67 -9.73 -0.53
N ASP A 37 8.04 -10.90 -1.05
CA ASP A 37 9.39 -11.17 -1.59
C ASP A 37 9.48 -10.87 -3.09
N LEU A 38 8.41 -10.37 -3.72
CA LEU A 38 8.36 -10.06 -5.15
C LEU A 38 9.06 -8.73 -5.44
N ASN A 39 9.74 -8.68 -6.59
CA ASN A 39 10.22 -7.43 -7.16
C ASN A 39 9.12 -6.79 -8.01
N LEU A 40 9.31 -5.50 -8.35
CA LEU A 40 8.35 -4.77 -9.17
C LEU A 40 8.09 -5.44 -10.53
N ASP A 41 9.13 -6.03 -11.13
CA ASP A 41 9.07 -6.70 -12.43
C ASP A 41 8.33 -8.05 -12.39
N ASP A 42 8.09 -8.59 -11.19
CA ASP A 42 7.39 -9.87 -10.99
C ASP A 42 5.87 -9.70 -10.95
N ALA A 43 5.36 -8.47 -10.95
CA ALA A 43 3.93 -8.15 -10.88
C ALA A 43 3.43 -7.45 -12.16
N PRO A 44 2.21 -7.78 -12.65
CA PRO A 44 1.61 -7.06 -13.77
C PRO A 44 1.43 -5.57 -13.41
N ILE A 45 1.93 -4.68 -14.26
CA ILE A 45 1.95 -3.24 -13.97
C ILE A 45 0.54 -2.67 -13.75
N GLU A 46 -0.47 -3.23 -14.41
CA GLU A 46 -1.87 -2.87 -14.26
C GLU A 46 -2.50 -3.28 -12.92
N GLU A 47 -1.79 -4.07 -12.11
CA GLU A 47 -2.19 -4.51 -10.78
C GLU A 47 -1.40 -3.83 -9.65
N VAL A 48 -0.39 -3.03 -10.00
CA VAL A 48 0.49 -2.32 -9.07
C VAL A 48 0.11 -0.85 -9.02
N PHE A 49 -0.26 -0.37 -7.83
CA PHE A 49 -0.62 1.03 -7.58
C PHE A 49 0.39 1.68 -6.62
N ASP A 50 0.60 2.99 -6.77
CA ASP A 50 1.47 3.71 -5.83
C ASP A 50 0.73 3.90 -4.50
N ILE A 51 1.45 3.78 -3.36
CA ILE A 51 0.82 3.98 -2.06
C ILE A 51 0.17 5.36 -1.90
N PHE A 52 0.68 6.39 -2.59
CA PHE A 52 0.12 7.73 -2.54
C PHE A 52 -1.22 7.87 -3.28
N ASP A 53 -1.57 6.93 -4.17
CA ASP A 53 -2.92 6.87 -4.78
C ASP A 53 -4.02 6.68 -3.71
N PHE A 54 -3.64 6.23 -2.51
CA PHE A 54 -4.53 5.95 -1.39
C PHE A 54 -4.23 6.82 -0.15
N LYS A 55 -3.61 7.99 -0.32
CA LYS A 55 -3.25 8.90 0.78
C LYS A 55 -4.44 9.33 1.66
N ASP A 56 -5.64 9.33 1.09
CA ASP A 56 -6.88 9.70 1.78
C ASP A 56 -7.53 8.51 2.52
N MET A 57 -6.94 7.32 2.43
CA MET A 57 -7.39 6.10 3.12
C MET A 57 -6.47 5.75 4.30
N LYS A 58 -6.99 4.99 5.25
CA LYS A 58 -6.23 4.37 6.34
C LYS A 58 -5.46 3.16 5.82
N VAL A 59 -4.23 3.37 5.38
CA VAL A 59 -3.35 2.31 4.86
C VAL A 59 -2.53 1.71 6.00
N THR A 60 -2.66 0.39 6.20
CA THR A 60 -1.83 -0.39 7.12
C THR A 60 -0.90 -1.31 6.34
N LEU A 61 0.41 -1.12 6.51
CA LEU A 61 1.43 -1.99 5.94
C LEU A 61 1.89 -3.00 6.99
N ILE A 62 1.87 -4.29 6.65
CA ILE A 62 2.29 -5.39 7.51
C ILE A 62 3.62 -5.90 6.96
N ASN A 63 4.69 -5.79 7.76
CA ASN A 63 6.01 -6.27 7.33
C ASN A 63 6.09 -7.81 7.35
N LYS A 64 7.19 -8.38 6.84
CA LYS A 64 7.42 -9.84 6.82
C LYS A 64 7.40 -10.51 8.21
N LYS A 65 7.53 -9.75 9.29
CA LYS A 65 7.42 -10.24 10.68
C LYS A 65 5.97 -10.22 11.21
N GLY A 66 5.00 -9.86 10.37
CA GLY A 66 3.59 -9.75 10.75
C GLY A 66 3.25 -8.47 11.52
N GLN A 67 4.17 -7.50 11.62
CA GLN A 67 3.93 -6.26 12.35
C GLN A 67 3.27 -5.23 11.43
N GLY A 68 2.06 -4.82 11.78
CA GLY A 68 1.31 -3.79 11.07
C GLY A 68 1.64 -2.38 11.56
N LYS A 69 1.90 -1.46 10.63
CA LYS A 69 2.02 -0.02 10.87
C LYS A 69 0.97 0.74 10.06
N LEU A 70 0.16 1.57 10.73
CA LEU A 70 -0.69 2.57 10.08
C LEU A 70 0.21 3.67 9.52
N ILE A 71 0.03 4.02 8.25
CA ILE A 71 0.86 5.01 7.58
C ILE A 71 0.32 6.42 7.83
N ASP A 72 1.16 7.26 8.42
CA ASP A 72 1.02 8.72 8.36
C ASP A 72 1.80 9.20 7.12
N PHE A 73 1.09 9.65 6.10
CA PHE A 73 1.69 10.08 4.83
C PHE A 73 2.52 11.36 4.97
N ASN A 74 2.17 12.26 5.90
CA ASN A 74 2.96 13.47 6.14
C ASN A 74 4.30 13.12 6.78
N GLU A 75 4.31 12.20 7.74
CA GLU A 75 5.53 11.67 8.33
C GLU A 75 6.35 10.88 7.30
N PHE A 76 5.67 10.06 6.48
CA PHE A 76 6.31 9.23 5.46
C PHE A 76 7.10 10.06 4.45
N VAL A 77 6.51 11.13 3.90
CA VAL A 77 7.16 12.05 2.95
C VAL A 77 8.39 12.71 3.58
N LYS A 78 8.26 13.21 4.82
CA LYS A 78 9.36 13.85 5.55
C LYS A 78 10.52 12.88 5.77
N ASN A 79 10.22 11.67 6.23
CA ASN A 79 11.22 10.66 6.55
C ASN A 79 11.98 10.15 5.31
N HIS A 80 11.33 10.17 4.13
CA HIS A 80 11.94 9.71 2.87
C HIS A 80 12.45 10.86 2.00
N LYS A 81 12.49 12.10 2.51
CA LYS A 81 12.95 13.31 1.80
C LYS A 81 12.31 13.46 0.41
N MET A 82 11.06 13.02 0.27
CA MET A 82 10.31 13.20 -0.97
C MET A 82 10.02 14.69 -1.14
N LYS A 83 10.13 15.21 -2.37
CA LYS A 83 9.64 16.56 -2.66
C LYS A 83 8.15 16.58 -2.35
N SER A 84 7.73 17.51 -1.50
CA SER A 84 6.32 17.70 -1.20
C SER A 84 5.66 18.43 -2.37
N ASP A 85 5.46 17.74 -3.49
CA ASP A 85 4.68 18.26 -4.60
C ASP A 85 3.18 18.00 -4.36
N PHE A 86 2.75 18.05 -3.09
CA PHE A 86 1.35 17.99 -2.68
C PHE A 86 0.75 19.38 -2.90
N HIS A 87 0.34 19.64 -4.13
CA HIS A 87 -0.58 20.73 -4.47
C HIS A 87 -2.02 20.36 -4.13
#